data_AF-A0A6I5HHR8-F1
#
_entry.id   AF-A0A6I5HHR8-F1
#
_cell.length_a   1.000
_cell.length_b   1.000
_cell.length_c   1.000
_cell.angle_alpha   90.00
_cell.angle_beta   90.00
_cell.angle_gamma   90.00
#
_symmetry.space_group_name_H-M   'P 1'
#
loop_
_entity.id
_entity.type
_entity.pdbx_description
1 polymer ?
#
loop_
_entity_poly.entity_id
_entity_poly.type
_entity_poly.pdbx_seq_one_letter_code
_entity_poly.pdbx_strand_id
1 'polypeptide(L)'
;MRSEKGELMRLLRLTRHNGMGARQPGETPRSRTVVSAFVAFLLACAAVAASTGTAQAASPDSHRPATWNMNQSRARWAKVTELARTHDVVALQEVPATPSTGATHQGSVNGVEHYVWQTGGEERQLYILRTPSRNLGMVAR
;
A
#
# COMPACT_ATOMS: atom_id res chain seq x y z
N MET A 1 33.13 3.90 -83.09
CA MET A 1 31.66 3.72 -83.22
C MET A 1 31.22 2.90 -82.00
N ARG A 2 30.53 3.47 -81.00
CA ARG A 2 29.11 3.90 -80.99
C ARG A 2 28.23 2.67 -81.28
N SER A 3 27.52 2.07 -80.31
CA SER A 3 26.34 2.58 -79.61
C SER A 3 26.24 1.90 -78.23
N GLU A 4 26.25 2.56 -77.07
CA GLU A 4 25.14 3.32 -76.47
C GLU A 4 23.80 2.59 -76.56
N LYS A 5 23.36 2.00 -75.45
CA LYS A 5 22.49 2.60 -74.41
C LYS A 5 21.02 2.56 -74.81
N GLY A 6 20.22 2.12 -73.85
CA GLY A 6 18.81 1.86 -74.00
C GLY A 6 18.57 0.39 -73.67
N GLU A 7 18.90 -0.11 -72.47
CA GLU A 7 18.30 0.34 -71.22
C GLU A 7 16.82 0.62 -71.40
N LEU A 8 16.01 0.09 -70.49
CA LEU A 8 14.70 0.67 -70.25
C LEU A 8 13.87 0.69 -71.55
N MET A 9 13.04 -0.29 -71.75
CA MET A 9 11.93 -0.34 -70.85
C MET A 9 10.91 -1.21 -71.54
N ARG A 10 10.18 -1.88 -70.69
CA ARG A 10 8.76 -1.98 -70.87
C ARG A 10 8.37 -2.82 -72.06
N LEU A 11 8.23 -4.10 -71.78
CA LEU A 11 7.06 -4.58 -71.03
C LEU A 11 6.21 -5.28 -72.08
N LEU A 12 5.31 -6.11 -71.57
CA LEU A 12 4.07 -6.42 -72.26
C LEU A 12 4.32 -7.30 -73.50
N ARG A 13 4.30 -8.62 -73.39
CA ARG A 13 3.24 -9.38 -72.73
C ARG A 13 3.53 -10.85 -72.90
N LEU A 14 3.22 -11.61 -71.85
CA LEU A 14 2.49 -12.88 -71.88
C LEU A 14 3.05 -13.97 -72.82
N THR A 15 3.32 -15.20 -72.40
CA THR A 15 2.44 -16.03 -71.56
C THR A 15 3.11 -17.39 -71.30
N ARG A 16 2.96 -17.92 -70.08
CA ARG A 16 2.79 -19.36 -69.69
C ARG A 16 3.86 -20.39 -70.17
N HIS A 17 4.32 -21.35 -69.37
CA HIS A 17 3.64 -22.11 -68.32
C HIS A 17 4.68 -22.97 -67.54
N ASN A 18 4.45 -23.10 -66.23
CA ASN A 18 4.70 -24.27 -65.35
C ASN A 18 6.10 -24.87 -65.15
N GLY A 19 6.56 -24.76 -63.90
CA GLY A 19 7.49 -25.70 -63.26
C GLY A 19 7.43 -25.52 -61.74
N MET A 20 6.72 -26.43 -61.05
CA MET A 20 6.47 -26.45 -59.61
C MET A 20 7.73 -26.73 -58.78
N GLY A 21 7.79 -26.15 -57.58
CA GLY A 21 8.81 -26.44 -56.57
C GLY A 21 8.57 -25.73 -55.25
N ALA A 22 7.49 -26.12 -54.55
CA ALA A 22 7.22 -25.98 -53.11
C ALA A 22 7.61 -24.65 -52.41
N ARG A 23 6.65 -23.72 -52.34
CA ARG A 23 6.48 -22.87 -51.15
C ARG A 23 5.92 -23.75 -50.03
N GLN A 24 6.62 -23.85 -48.91
CA GLN A 24 5.95 -24.22 -47.66
C GLN A 24 5.24 -22.98 -47.09
N PRO A 25 3.93 -23.07 -46.84
CA PRO A 25 3.13 -21.98 -46.31
C PRO A 25 3.13 -21.98 -44.78
N GLY A 26 3.32 -20.81 -44.19
CA GLY A 26 2.64 -20.40 -42.96
C GLY A 26 3.06 -21.09 -41.67
N GLU A 27 4.20 -20.68 -41.10
CA GLU A 27 4.28 -20.63 -39.63
C GLU A 27 3.34 -19.52 -39.16
N THR A 28 2.14 -19.94 -38.77
CA THR A 28 1.10 -19.04 -38.27
C THR A 28 1.65 -18.17 -37.12
N PRO A 29 1.39 -16.85 -37.11
CA PRO A 29 1.82 -15.94 -36.04
C PRO A 29 1.27 -16.30 -34.65
N ARG A 30 0.32 -17.24 -34.59
CA ARG A 30 -0.29 -17.77 -33.36
C ARG A 30 0.71 -18.37 -32.37
N SER A 31 1.73 -19.09 -32.83
CA SER A 31 2.70 -19.75 -31.93
C SER A 31 3.55 -18.73 -31.18
N ARG A 32 3.99 -17.66 -31.87
CA ARG A 32 4.73 -16.55 -31.26
C ARG A 32 3.89 -15.79 -30.24
N THR A 33 2.60 -15.59 -30.51
CA THR A 33 1.68 -14.94 -29.56
C THR A 33 1.47 -15.78 -28.30
N VAL A 34 1.33 -17.10 -28.43
CA VAL A 34 1.16 -18.00 -27.27
C VAL A 34 2.42 -18.05 -26.41
N VAL A 35 3.60 -18.13 -27.03
CA VAL A 35 4.88 -18.12 -26.30
C VAL A 35 5.10 -16.78 -25.59
N SER A 36 4.84 -15.65 -26.26
CA SER A 36 4.94 -14.33 -25.62
C SER A 36 3.97 -14.15 -24.46
N ALA A 37 2.72 -14.64 -24.59
CA ALA A 37 1.75 -14.58 -23.51
C ALA A 37 2.19 -15.41 -22.30
N PHE A 38 2.77 -16.59 -22.54
CA PHE A 38 3.28 -17.46 -21.49
C PHE A 38 4.48 -16.86 -20.77
N VAL A 39 5.43 -16.26 -21.51
CA VAL A 39 6.58 -15.58 -20.92
C VAL A 39 6.16 -14.35 -20.12
N ALA A 40 5.21 -13.55 -20.63
CA ALA A 40 4.67 -12.40 -19.91
C ALA A 40 3.96 -12.82 -18.61
N PHE A 41 3.22 -13.93 -18.65
CA PHE A 41 2.58 -14.49 -17.46
C PHE A 41 3.60 -14.94 -16.41
N LEU A 42 4.66 -15.64 -16.81
CA LEU A 42 5.73 -16.06 -15.89
C LEU A 42 6.48 -14.87 -15.28
N LEU A 43 6.75 -13.83 -16.07
CA LEU A 43 7.35 -12.59 -15.57
C LEU A 43 6.45 -11.86 -14.58
N ALA A 44 5.13 -11.82 -14.83
CA ALA A 44 4.17 -11.24 -13.91
C ALA A 44 4.11 -12.04 -12.59
N CYS A 45 4.09 -13.37 -12.66
CA CYS A 45 4.15 -14.23 -11.47
C CYS A 45 5.44 -14.05 -10.68
N ALA A 46 6.60 -13.94 -11.35
CA ALA A 46 7.88 -13.68 -10.71
C ALA A 46 7.92 -12.29 -10.05
N ALA A 47 7.36 -11.27 -10.69
CA ALA A 47 7.25 -9.92 -10.12
C ALA A 47 6.36 -9.89 -8.88
N VAL A 48 5.26 -10.65 -8.86
CA VAL A 48 4.39 -10.78 -7.68
C VAL A 48 5.10 -11.52 -6.55
N ALA A 49 5.84 -12.60 -6.84
CA ALA A 49 6.60 -13.33 -5.84
C ALA A 49 7.79 -12.51 -5.27
N ALA A 50 8.37 -11.62 -6.07
CA ALA A 50 9.41 -10.70 -5.63
C ALA A 50 8.86 -9.49 -4.86
N SER A 51 7.59 -9.11 -5.07
CA SER A 51 6.96 -7.97 -4.40
C SER A 51 6.30 -8.32 -3.06
N THR A 52 6.24 -9.61 -2.69
CA THR A 52 5.85 -10.02 -1.33
C THR A 52 7.02 -9.76 -0.38
N GLY A 53 7.27 -8.50 -0.07
CA GLY A 53 8.01 -8.13 1.12
C GLY A 53 7.30 -8.75 2.32
N THR A 54 7.99 -9.61 3.06
CA THR A 54 7.49 -10.08 4.36
C THR A 54 7.18 -8.83 5.19
N ALA A 55 5.95 -8.71 5.71
CA ALA A 55 5.66 -7.67 6.71
C ALA A 55 6.64 -7.88 7.87
N GLN A 56 7.64 -7.02 7.96
CA GLN A 56 8.62 -7.08 9.03
C GLN A 56 7.87 -6.66 10.30
N ALA A 57 7.71 -7.59 11.23
CA ALA A 57 7.19 -7.25 12.54
C ALA A 57 8.12 -6.20 13.14
N ALA A 58 7.57 -5.04 13.50
CA ALA A 58 8.33 -4.05 14.24
C ALA A 58 8.91 -4.72 15.50
N SER A 59 10.16 -4.42 15.83
CA SER A 59 10.76 -4.96 17.05
C SER A 59 9.86 -4.60 18.25
N PRO A 60 9.51 -5.57 19.12
CA PRO A 60 8.71 -5.30 20.32
C PRO A 60 9.32 -4.20 21.20
N ASP A 61 10.63 -4.00 21.09
CA ASP A 61 11.39 -3.03 21.89
C ASP A 61 11.29 -1.59 21.39
N SER A 62 10.92 -1.38 20.12
CA SER A 62 10.82 -0.01 19.56
C SER A 62 9.54 0.73 19.96
N HIS A 63 8.48 0.03 20.42
CA HIS A 63 7.16 0.63 20.63
C HIS A 63 6.45 0.04 21.86
N ARG A 64 7.12 0.06 23.02
CA ARG A 64 6.56 -0.54 24.23
C ARG A 64 5.32 0.21 24.71
N PRO A 65 4.25 -0.50 25.13
CA PRO A 65 3.10 0.13 25.75
C PRO A 65 3.43 0.59 27.17
N ALA A 66 2.83 1.68 27.61
CA ALA A 66 2.82 2.11 29.01
C ALA A 66 1.43 1.97 29.63
N THR A 67 1.38 1.81 30.95
CA THR A 67 0.14 1.86 31.72
C THR A 67 0.18 2.99 32.72
N TRP A 68 -0.92 3.73 32.90
CA TRP A 68 -1.01 4.80 33.87
C TRP A 68 -2.39 4.86 34.54
N ASN A 69 -2.40 4.83 35.88
CA ASN A 69 -3.62 5.05 36.65
C ASN A 69 -3.81 6.57 36.85
N MET A 70 -4.95 7.09 36.39
CA MET A 70 -5.31 8.50 36.45
C MET A 70 -5.95 8.90 37.79
N ASN A 71 -6.38 7.94 38.61
CA ASN A 71 -7.06 8.13 39.90
C ASN A 71 -8.14 9.24 39.84
N GLN A 72 -8.86 9.31 38.71
CA GLN A 72 -9.84 10.33 38.36
C GLN A 72 -9.36 11.79 38.49
N SER A 73 -8.05 12.04 38.51
CA SER A 73 -7.48 13.36 38.66
C SER A 73 -7.12 13.95 37.30
N ARG A 74 -7.69 15.12 36.99
CA ARG A 74 -7.34 15.88 35.78
C ARG A 74 -5.87 16.30 35.75
N ALA A 75 -5.22 16.49 36.91
CA ALA A 75 -3.81 16.87 36.97
C ALA A 75 -2.88 15.78 36.41
N ARG A 76 -3.32 14.51 36.38
CA ARG A 76 -2.49 13.40 35.90
C ARG A 76 -2.38 13.32 34.38
N TRP A 77 -3.14 14.14 33.65
CA TRP A 77 -2.98 14.28 32.19
C TRP A 77 -1.57 14.73 31.81
N ALA A 78 -0.91 15.55 32.64
CA ALA A 78 0.47 15.97 32.41
C ALA A 78 1.43 14.76 32.29
N LYS A 79 1.25 13.74 33.15
CA LYS A 79 2.07 12.53 33.07
C LYS A 79 1.74 11.68 31.84
N VAL A 80 0.48 11.67 31.39
CA VAL A 80 0.09 11.01 30.14
C VAL A 80 0.76 11.69 28.95
N THR A 81 0.84 13.02 28.93
CA THR A 81 1.59 13.77 27.90
C THR A 81 3.07 13.39 27.89
N GLU A 82 3.71 13.23 29.06
CA GLU A 82 5.09 12.74 29.13
C GLU A 82 5.24 11.32 28.57
N LEU A 83 4.33 10.41 28.94
CA LEU A 83 4.37 9.01 28.48
C LEU A 83 4.13 8.91 26.97
N ALA A 84 3.17 9.67 26.43
CA ALA A 84 2.84 9.65 25.00
C ALA A 84 4.00 10.13 24.11
N ARG A 85 4.96 10.90 24.64
CA ARG A 85 6.16 11.31 23.86
C ARG A 85 7.11 10.16 23.58
N THR A 86 7.17 9.16 24.46
CA THR A 86 8.14 8.06 24.38
C THR A 86 7.50 6.70 24.15
N HIS A 87 6.18 6.59 24.30
CA HIS A 87 5.41 5.37 24.10
C HIS A 87 4.35 5.59 23.02
N ASP A 88 4.18 4.59 22.17
CA ASP A 88 3.20 4.64 21.09
C ASP A 88 1.78 4.43 21.59
N VAL A 89 1.64 3.61 22.64
CA VAL A 89 0.37 3.28 23.27
C VAL A 89 0.48 3.50 24.78
N VAL A 90 -0.47 4.26 25.34
CA VAL A 90 -0.62 4.42 26.79
C VAL A 90 -2.02 3.97 27.20
N ALA A 91 -2.10 2.88 27.95
CA ALA A 91 -3.34 2.40 28.54
C ALA A 91 -3.62 3.14 29.86
N LEU A 92 -4.83 3.67 29.99
CA LEU A 92 -5.25 4.53 31.10
C LEU A 92 -6.33 3.85 31.93
N GLN A 93 -6.17 3.89 33.25
CA GLN A 93 -7.16 3.42 34.22
C GLN A 93 -7.72 4.60 35.00
N GLU A 94 -8.99 4.52 35.41
CA GLU A 94 -9.65 5.54 36.23
C GLU A 94 -9.63 6.93 35.61
N VAL A 95 -9.90 7.02 34.30
CA VAL A 95 -9.87 8.28 33.55
C VAL A 95 -10.93 9.24 34.10
N PRO A 96 -10.59 10.52 34.36
CA PRO A 96 -11.58 11.51 34.78
C PRO A 96 -12.70 11.69 33.72
N ALA A 97 -13.88 12.13 34.16
CA ALA A 97 -15.00 12.42 33.26
C ALA A 97 -14.61 13.44 32.17
N THR A 98 -13.76 14.40 32.53
CA THR A 98 -13.29 15.42 31.60
C THR A 98 -12.01 14.96 30.89
N PRO A 99 -11.99 14.92 29.55
CA PRO A 99 -10.81 14.58 28.78
C PRO A 99 -9.71 15.63 28.96
N SER A 100 -8.51 15.34 28.45
CA SER A 100 -7.39 16.29 28.52
C SER A 100 -7.74 17.62 27.84
N THR A 101 -7.17 18.71 28.36
CA THR A 101 -7.14 19.99 27.65
C THR A 101 -6.48 19.79 26.28
N GLY A 102 -7.08 20.36 25.23
CA GLY A 102 -6.63 20.21 23.85
C GLY A 102 -7.11 18.94 23.14
N ALA A 103 -7.93 18.10 23.80
CA ALA A 103 -8.60 16.99 23.15
C ALA A 103 -9.91 17.47 22.50
N THR A 104 -10.03 17.26 21.20
CA THR A 104 -11.20 17.59 20.39
C THR A 104 -11.99 16.32 20.10
N HIS A 105 -13.24 16.27 20.52
CA HIS A 105 -14.11 15.11 20.31
C HIS A 105 -14.41 14.90 18.83
N GLN A 106 -14.21 13.68 18.33
CA GLN A 106 -14.47 13.29 16.94
C GLN A 106 -15.74 12.46 16.80
N GLY A 107 -16.17 11.78 17.86
CA GLY A 107 -17.37 10.95 17.86
C GLY A 107 -17.27 9.79 18.83
N SER A 108 -18.19 8.84 18.70
CA SER A 108 -18.18 7.60 19.47
C SER A 108 -18.38 6.39 18.57
N VAL A 109 -17.62 5.33 18.85
CA VAL A 109 -17.72 4.04 18.16
C VAL A 109 -17.94 2.97 19.22
N ASN A 110 -19.07 2.24 19.15
CA ASN A 110 -19.42 1.17 20.09
C ASN A 110 -19.32 1.58 21.59
N GLY A 111 -19.71 2.81 21.92
CA GLY A 111 -19.67 3.33 23.30
C GLY A 111 -18.29 3.77 23.77
N VAL A 112 -17.26 3.74 22.91
CA VAL A 112 -15.96 4.34 23.15
C VAL A 112 -15.97 5.75 22.55
N GLU A 113 -15.73 6.77 23.37
CA GLU A 113 -15.56 8.14 22.90
C GLU A 113 -14.17 8.27 22.25
N HIS A 114 -14.12 8.96 21.11
CA HIS A 114 -12.90 9.20 20.35
C HIS A 114 -12.62 10.69 20.27
N TYR A 115 -11.37 11.04 20.54
CA TYR A 115 -10.84 12.38 20.51
C TYR A 115 -9.54 12.42 19.70
N VAL A 116 -9.35 13.52 18.97
CA VAL A 116 -8.05 13.93 18.47
C VAL A 116 -7.42 14.83 19.53
N TRP A 117 -6.21 14.52 19.96
CA TRP A 117 -5.53 15.19 21.05
C TRP A 117 -4.15 15.70 20.62
N GLN A 118 -3.98 17.01 20.60
CA GLN A 118 -2.70 17.65 20.30
C GLN A 118 -1.82 17.63 21.56
N THR A 119 -0.75 16.82 21.55
CA THR A 119 0.14 16.63 22.70
C THR A 119 1.61 16.66 22.28
N GLY A 120 2.39 17.56 22.88
CA GLY A 120 3.84 17.64 22.64
C GLY A 120 4.23 17.99 21.20
N GLY A 121 3.34 18.63 20.43
CA GLY A 121 3.57 18.97 19.02
C GLY A 121 3.16 17.88 18.04
N GLU A 122 2.64 16.74 18.51
CA GLU A 122 2.10 15.66 17.69
C GLU A 122 0.61 15.50 17.92
N GLU A 123 -0.10 15.11 16.86
CA GLU A 123 -1.47 14.64 16.97
C GLU A 123 -1.48 13.21 17.52
N ARG A 124 -2.34 12.95 18.50
CA ARG A 124 -2.57 11.61 19.07
C ARG A 124 -4.06 11.29 19.12
N GLN A 125 -4.38 10.01 19.05
CA GLN A 125 -5.74 9.52 19.21
C GLN A 125 -5.99 9.20 20.69
N LEU A 126 -7.02 9.78 21.28
CA LEU A 126 -7.47 9.50 22.64
C LEU A 126 -8.82 8.79 22.59
N TYR A 127 -8.88 7.60 23.18
CA TYR A 127 -10.08 6.80 23.32
C TYR A 127 -10.47 6.73 24.78
N ILE A 128 -11.75 6.94 25.10
CA ILE A 128 -12.27 6.83 26.46
C ILE A 128 -13.51 5.93 26.46
N LEU A 129 -13.42 4.82 27.18
CA LEU A 129 -14.57 3.99 27.48
C LEU A 129 -15.20 4.48 28.79
N ARG A 130 -16.41 5.02 28.68
CA ARG A 130 -17.21 5.43 29.84
C ARG A 130 -17.80 4.20 30.51
N THR A 131 -17.57 4.05 31.81
CA THR A 131 -18.12 2.93 32.58
C THR A 131 -18.81 3.44 33.85
N PRO A 132 -19.73 2.65 34.45
CA PRO A 132 -20.40 3.05 35.69
C PRO A 132 -19.48 3.21 36.89
N SER A 133 -18.32 2.54 36.90
CA SER A 133 -17.42 2.51 38.05
C SER A 133 -16.18 3.39 37.86
N ARG A 134 -15.38 3.09 36.83
CA ARG A 134 -14.11 3.73 36.52
C ARG A 134 -13.86 3.71 35.02
N ASN A 135 -13.79 4.89 34.42
CA ASN A 135 -13.51 5.00 32.99
C ASN A 135 -12.14 4.42 32.65
N LEU A 136 -12.06 3.83 31.47
CA LEU A 136 -10.80 3.35 30.90
C LEU A 136 -10.45 4.23 29.70
N GLY A 137 -9.19 4.31 29.35
CA GLY A 137 -8.78 5.03 28.17
C GLY A 137 -7.52 4.49 27.52
N MET A 138 -7.26 4.99 26.32
CA MET A 138 -6.07 4.65 25.56
C MET A 138 -5.63 5.87 24.77
N VAL A 139 -4.32 6.13 24.76
CA VAL A 139 -3.70 7.10 23.86
C VAL A 139 -2.86 6.32 22.85
N ALA A 140 -3.00 6.64 21.57
CA ALA A 140 -2.29 6.01 20.47
C ALA A 140 -1.71 7.05 19.50
N ARG A 141 -0.63 6.71 18.79
CA ARG A 141 -0.15 7.47 17.63
C ARG A 141 -1.05 7.24 16.41
#